data_AF-A0A529L786-F1
#
_entry.id   AF-A0A529L786-F1
#
_cell.length_a   1.000
_cell.length_b   1.000
_cell.length_c   1.000
_cell.angle_alpha   90.00
_cell.angle_beta   90.00
_cell.angle_gamma   90.00
#
_symmetry.space_group_name_H-M   'P 1'
#
loop_
_entity.id
_entity.type
_entity.pdbx_description
1 polymer ?
#
loop_
_entity_poly.entity_id
_entity_poly.type
_entity_poly.pdbx_seq_one_letter_code
_entity_poly.pdbx_strand_id
1 'polypeptide(L)'
;MSRTCELTAKAVQTGNNVSHANNKTKRRFLPNLVNVTLISEALNQNVRLRISANALRSVEHRGGLDAFLAKADAKELADQPAA
;
A
#
# COMPACT_ATOMS: atom_id res chain seq x y z
N MET A 1 2.50 -14.35 6.22
CA MET A 1 2.63 -12.96 5.72
C MET A 1 1.30 -12.45 5.20
N SER A 2 0.72 -11.47 5.89
CA SER A 2 -0.39 -10.66 5.38
C SER A 2 0.06 -9.94 4.10
N ARG A 3 -0.72 -9.99 3.01
CA ARG A 3 -0.46 -9.22 1.77
C ARG A 3 -1.10 -7.83 1.87
N THR A 4 -0.69 -7.09 2.89
CA THR A 4 -1.11 -5.71 3.16
C THR A 4 0.02 -4.74 2.85
N CYS A 5 -0.34 -3.55 2.39
CA CYS A 5 0.58 -2.42 2.27
C CYS A 5 0.79 -1.78 3.64
N GLU A 6 2.05 -1.59 4.04
CA GLU A 6 2.40 -1.03 5.36
C GLU A 6 2.07 0.47 5.50
N LEU A 7 2.05 1.22 4.40
CA LEU A 7 1.71 2.65 4.43
C LEU A 7 0.21 2.96 4.33
N THR A 8 -0.53 2.22 3.50
CA THR A 8 -1.92 2.59 3.13
C THR A 8 -2.95 1.52 3.47
N ALA A 9 -2.55 0.49 4.23
CA ALA A 9 -3.38 -0.66 4.61
C ALA A 9 -4.06 -1.42 3.45
N LYS A 10 -3.68 -1.16 2.18
CA LYS A 10 -4.29 -1.81 1.01
C LYS A 10 -4.15 -3.33 1.12
N ALA A 11 -5.29 -4.00 1.25
CA ALA A 11 -5.40 -5.43 1.44
C ALA A 11 -5.84 -6.14 0.16
N VAL A 12 -5.81 -7.46 0.20
CA VAL A 12 -6.34 -8.33 -0.86
C VAL A 12 -7.85 -8.15 -0.96
N GLN A 13 -8.36 -7.96 -2.18
CA GLN A 13 -9.79 -7.94 -2.43
C GLN A 13 -10.24 -9.28 -3.02
N THR A 14 -11.40 -9.78 -2.62
CA THR A 14 -12.03 -10.95 -3.22
C THR A 14 -13.12 -10.51 -4.19
N GLY A 15 -13.24 -11.18 -5.33
CA GLY A 15 -14.35 -10.95 -6.25
C GLY A 15 -14.50 -12.12 -7.22
N ASN A 16 -15.17 -11.87 -8.35
CA ASN A 16 -15.43 -12.89 -9.35
C ASN A 16 -14.80 -12.52 -10.69
N ASN A 17 -14.34 -13.52 -11.43
CA ASN A 17 -14.15 -13.43 -12.87
C ASN A 17 -15.50 -13.76 -13.52
N VAL A 18 -16.00 -12.87 -14.38
CA VAL A 18 -17.31 -12.99 -15.03
C VAL A 18 -17.06 -13.20 -16.52
N SER A 19 -17.50 -14.34 -17.07
CA SER A 19 -17.41 -14.58 -18.51
C SER A 19 -18.46 -13.77 -19.27
N HIS A 20 -18.34 -13.70 -20.61
CA HIS A 20 -19.37 -13.12 -21.47
C HIS A 20 -20.76 -13.79 -21.31
N ALA A 21 -20.79 -15.06 -20.91
CA ALA A 21 -22.01 -15.81 -20.59
C ALA A 21 -22.47 -15.61 -19.13
N ASN A 22 -21.89 -14.66 -18.40
CA ASN A 22 -22.13 -14.40 -16.97
C ASN A 22 -21.80 -15.53 -16.00
N ASN A 23 -20.93 -16.47 -16.39
CA ASN A 23 -20.43 -17.48 -15.46
C ASN A 23 -19.44 -16.84 -14.48
N LYS A 24 -19.70 -16.97 -13.18
CA LYS A 24 -18.92 -16.31 -12.12
C LYS A 24 -17.99 -17.32 -11.43
N THR A 25 -16.68 -17.12 -11.52
CA THR A 25 -15.67 -17.91 -10.77
C THR A 25 -14.96 -17.03 -9.75
N LYS A 26 -14.73 -17.54 -8.53
CA LYS A 26 -14.08 -16.76 -7.46
C LYS A 26 -12.61 -16.47 -7.80
N ARG A 27 -12.17 -15.23 -7.59
CA ARG A 27 -10.78 -14.77 -7.76
C ARG A 27 -10.36 -13.86 -6.62
N ARG A 28 -9.05 -13.83 -6.34
CA ARG A 28 -8.42 -12.86 -5.44
C ARG A 28 -7.68 -11.80 -6.27
N PHE A 29 -7.87 -10.53 -5.92
CA PHE A 29 -7.14 -9.38 -6.46
C PHE A 29 -6.03 -9.01 -5.48
N LEU A 30 -4.79 -9.24 -5.89
CA LEU A 30 -3.63 -8.98 -5.07
C LEU A 30 -3.10 -7.57 -5.35
N PRO A 31 -2.78 -6.77 -4.31
CA PRO A 31 -2.09 -5.51 -4.52
C PRO A 31 -0.67 -5.77 -5.04
N ASN A 32 -0.17 -4.90 -5.92
CA ASN A 32 1.22 -4.94 -6.38
C ASN A 32 2.13 -4.38 -5.28
N LEU A 33 2.69 -5.27 -4.45
CA LEU A 33 3.56 -4.95 -3.32
C LEU A 33 5.03 -5.00 -3.75
N VAL A 34 5.76 -3.94 -3.47
CA VAL A 34 7.17 -3.77 -3.79
C VAL A 34 7.95 -3.44 -2.51
N ASN A 35 9.12 -4.05 -2.35
CA ASN A 35 10.04 -3.72 -1.27
C ASN A 35 10.86 -2.50 -1.70
N VAL A 36 10.68 -1.38 -1.00
CA VAL A 36 11.38 -0.12 -1.31
C VAL A 36 12.00 0.43 -0.03
N THR A 37 13.15 1.08 -0.17
CA THR A 37 13.78 1.84 0.90
C THR A 37 13.46 3.31 0.68
N LEU A 38 12.78 3.93 1.64
CA LEU A 38 12.50 5.36 1.64
C LEU A 38 13.39 6.03 2.69
N ILE A 39 13.84 7.25 2.38
CA ILE A 39 14.65 8.06 3.28
C ILE A 39 13.71 9.02 4.00
N SER A 40 13.77 9.03 5.34
CA SER A 40 13.14 10.07 6.16
C SER A 40 14.18 11.13 6.48
N GLU A 41 13.91 12.36 6.07
CA GLU A 41 14.76 13.53 6.33
C GLU A 41 14.64 13.94 7.81
N ALA A 42 13.45 13.82 8.40
CA ALA A 42 13.21 14.14 9.80
C ALA A 42 13.99 13.24 10.77
N LEU A 43 14.12 11.95 10.43
CA LEU A 43 14.82 10.96 11.26
C LEU A 43 16.25 10.68 10.78
N ASN A 44 16.64 11.20 9.60
CA ASN A 44 17.90 10.88 8.92
C ASN A 44 18.16 9.36 8.82
N GLN A 45 17.10 8.59 8.58
CA GLN A 45 17.16 7.13 8.55
C GLN A 45 16.50 6.55 7.31
N ASN A 46 17.01 5.40 6.89
CA ASN A 46 16.49 4.64 5.78
C ASN A 46 15.48 3.63 6.31
N VAL A 47 14.22 3.81 5.94
CA VAL A 47 13.12 2.91 6.34
C VAL A 47 12.82 1.98 5.18
N ARG A 48 13.03 0.68 5.39
CA ARG A 48 12.66 -0.35 4.42
C ARG A 48 11.22 -0.76 4.66
N LEU A 49 10.37 -0.57 3.66
CA LEU A 49 8.93 -0.86 3.76
C LEU A 49 8.47 -1.67 2.56
N ARG A 50 7.43 -2.47 2.77
CA ARG A 50 6.71 -3.15 1.69
C ARG A 50 5.44 -2.40 1.35
N ILE A 51 5.51 -1.66 0.25
CA ILE A 51 4.52 -0.65 -0.14
C ILE A 51 3.86 -1.05 -1.46
N SER A 52 2.61 -0.65 -1.65
CA SER A 52 1.95 -0.80 -2.94
C SER A 52 2.44 0.23 -3.96
N ALA A 53 2.51 -0.12 -5.24
CA ALA A 53 2.94 0.83 -6.29
C ALA A 53 2.14 2.14 -6.32
N ASN A 54 0.84 2.10 -5.95
CA ASN A 54 0.01 3.30 -5.85
C ASN A 54 0.41 4.18 -4.65
N ALA A 55 0.74 3.57 -3.51
CA ALA A 55 1.25 4.32 -2.37
C ALA A 55 2.63 4.95 -2.65
N LEU A 56 3.52 4.26 -3.36
CA LEU A 56 4.81 4.83 -3.80
C LEU A 56 4.60 6.11 -4.63
N ARG A 57 3.71 6.06 -5.63
CA ARG A 57 3.36 7.24 -6.43
C ARG A 57 2.81 8.39 -5.59
N SER A 58 2.02 8.07 -4.57
CA SER A 58 1.43 9.08 -3.68
C SER A 58 2.50 9.74 -2.79
N VAL A 59 3.49 8.97 -2.32
CA VAL A 59 4.63 9.48 -1.54
C VAL A 59 5.48 10.44 -2.39
N GLU A 60 5.81 10.06 -3.62
CA GLU A 60 6.57 10.92 -4.54
C GLU A 60 5.81 12.20 -4.86
N HIS A 61 4.51 12.10 -5.17
CA HIS A 61 3.68 13.27 -5.46
C HIS A 61 3.55 14.24 -4.28
N ARG A 62 3.57 13.74 -3.04
CA ARG A 62 3.50 14.59 -1.83
C ARG A 62 4.85 15.17 -1.41
N GLY A 63 5.95 14.77 -2.07
CA GLY A 63 7.29 15.30 -1.83
C GLY A 63 8.10 14.52 -0.79
N GLY A 64 7.89 13.22 -0.66
CA GLY A 64 8.68 12.36 0.23
C GLY A 64 7.86 11.73 1.37
N LEU A 65 8.51 10.86 2.14
CA LEU A 65 7.86 10.08 3.20
C LEU A 65 7.31 10.98 4.31
N ASP A 66 8.10 11.95 4.77
CA ASP A 66 7.74 12.81 5.89
C ASP A 66 6.59 13.77 5.52
N ALA A 67 6.65 14.34 4.31
CA ALA A 67 5.57 15.18 3.78
C ALA A 67 4.29 14.39 3.53
N PHE A 68 4.41 13.11 3.14
CA PHE A 68 3.27 12.22 3.01
C PHE A 68 2.61 11.94 4.36
N LEU A 69 3.40 11.63 5.40
CA LEU A 69 2.89 11.38 6.74
C LEU A 69 2.27 12.63 7.39
N ALA A 70 2.87 13.81 7.20
CA ALA A 70 2.35 15.07 7.74
C ALA A 70 1.01 15.50 7.12
N LYS A 71 0.73 15.09 5.88
CA LYS A 71 -0.49 15.44 5.13
C LYS A 71 -1.51 14.31 5.08
N ALA A 72 -1.15 13.09 5.46
CA ALA A 72 -2.05 11.95 5.38
C ALA A 72 -3.08 12.03 6.51
N ASP A 73 -4.35 11.86 6.16
CA ASP A 73 -5.41 11.67 7.15
C ASP A 73 -5.27 10.31 7.83
N ALA A 74 -5.64 10.25 9.12
CA ALA A 74 -5.55 9.03 9.94
C ALA A 74 -6.32 7.82 9.35
N LYS A 75 -7.27 8.07 8.45
CA LYS A 75 -8.05 7.04 7.75
C LYS A 75 -7.30 6.39 6.59
N GLU A 76 -6.29 7.06 6.02
CA GLU A 76 -5.47 6.56 4.92
C GLU A 76 -4.23 5.81 5.42
N LEU A 77 -3.86 5.98 6.69
CA LEU A 77 -2.68 5.40 7.31
C LEU A 77 -3.01 4.03 7.91
N ALA A 78 -2.07 3.09 7.81
CA ALA A 78 -2.20 1.81 8.49
C ALA A 78 -1.96 1.98 10.01
N ASP A 79 -2.91 1.52 10.82
CA ASP A 79 -2.89 1.67 12.28
C ASP A 79 -2.07 0.58 13.01
N GLN A 80 -1.52 -0.41 12.29
CA GLN A 80 -0.72 -1.47 12.91
C GLN A 80 0.48 -1.89 12.05
N PRO A 81 1.69 -1.99 12.65
CA PRO A 81 2.78 -2.75 12.07
C PRO A 81 2.37 -4.23 12.09
N ALA A 82 2.42 -4.88 10.92
CA ALA A 82 2.26 -6.32 10.85
C ALA A 82 3.44 -6.97 11.59
N ALA A 83 3.16 -7.55 12.77
CA ALA A 83 4.07 -8.43 13.48
C ALA A 83 4.40 -9.69 12.67
#